data_AF-A0A2T2VE98-F1
#
_entry.id   AF-A0A2T2VE98-F1
#
_cell.length_a   1.000
_cell.length_b   1.000
_cell.length_c   1.000
_cell.angle_alpha   90.00
_cell.angle_beta   90.00
_cell.angle_gamma   90.00
#
_symmetry.space_group_name_H-M   'P 1'
#
loop_
_entity.id
_entity.type
_entity.pdbx_description
1 polymer ?
#
loop_
_entity_poly.entity_id
_entity_poly.type
_entity_poly.pdbx_seq_one_letter_code
_entity_poly.pdbx_strand_id
1 'polypeptide(L)'
;MTELTYPDLPDFEVPEPERVELENGMTIFLLEDSELPQVNATARIGVGSVYEPAEKRGLASITGTVMRTGGTESMAPDSLNTVLENIGATVETNIGETSGSAYMSTLADHVDTVLPIFAEVLRQPAFAEDRVQQAKSRVKSGISRRNDNASSIVGREFEKVLYGEDSPYARTPELYTVDRVRRQDLVDFHDQYVHPNNVILSVWGDFDADQMEQTLREQFGDWEAPADFEPPTPPEPDAERAHSVNFVQKSDVNQSKIRMGHPGELTRRSDDYASVQMMNEVLSGG
;
A
#
# COMPACT_ATOMS: atom_id res chain seq x y z
N MET A 1 -8.55 48.60 -2.54
CA MET A 1 -8.23 47.16 -2.62
C MET A 1 -8.68 46.72 -3.99
N THR A 2 -7.75 46.34 -4.86
CA THR A 2 -8.09 45.90 -6.22
C THR A 2 -8.70 44.51 -6.11
N GLU A 3 -9.94 44.34 -6.56
CA GLU A 3 -10.59 43.03 -6.65
C GLU A 3 -9.74 42.12 -7.55
N LEU A 4 -9.31 40.97 -7.02
CA LEU A 4 -8.61 39.97 -7.80
C LEU A 4 -9.63 39.30 -8.72
N THR A 5 -9.53 39.56 -10.02
CA THR A 5 -10.31 38.87 -11.03
C THR A 5 -9.51 37.66 -11.50
N TYR A 6 -10.04 36.46 -11.29
CA TYR A 6 -9.46 35.22 -11.79
C TYR A 6 -10.14 34.85 -13.12
N PRO A 7 -9.41 34.27 -14.08
CA PRO A 7 -10.05 33.68 -15.25
C PRO A 7 -10.95 32.52 -14.82
N ASP A 8 -12.00 32.25 -15.59
CA ASP A 8 -12.75 31.01 -15.43
C ASP A 8 -11.81 29.82 -15.56
N LEU A 9 -11.98 28.81 -14.71
CA LEU A 9 -11.23 27.57 -14.84
C LEU A 9 -11.56 26.96 -16.21
N PRO A 10 -10.57 26.41 -16.94
CA PRO A 10 -10.87 25.68 -18.15
C PRO A 10 -11.84 24.54 -17.85
N ASP A 11 -12.78 24.29 -18.76
CA ASP A 11 -13.64 23.10 -18.69
C ASP A 11 -12.74 21.87 -18.68
N PHE A 12 -12.71 21.18 -17.55
CA PHE A 12 -12.00 19.92 -17.36
C PHE A 12 -13.04 18.82 -17.31
N GLU A 13 -13.12 18.03 -18.37
CA GLU A 13 -13.89 16.79 -18.37
C GLU A 13 -13.04 15.68 -17.75
N VAL A 14 -13.50 15.14 -16.64
CA VAL A 14 -12.83 14.00 -15.99
C VAL A 14 -13.02 12.80 -16.91
N PRO A 15 -11.93 12.16 -17.40
CA PRO A 15 -12.07 10.97 -18.22
C PRO A 15 -12.69 9.84 -17.39
N GLU A 16 -13.67 9.13 -17.98
CA GLU A 16 -14.31 7.98 -17.34
C GLU A 16 -13.56 6.71 -17.73
N PRO A 17 -12.98 5.96 -16.76
CA PRO A 17 -12.32 4.70 -17.06
C PRO A 17 -13.35 3.62 -17.39
N GLU A 18 -12.99 2.72 -18.30
CA GLU A 18 -13.76 1.50 -18.56
C GLU A 18 -13.62 0.54 -17.37
N ARG A 19 -14.74 0.03 -16.87
CA ARG A 19 -14.78 -0.96 -15.79
C ARG A 19 -15.00 -2.35 -16.37
N VAL A 20 -14.03 -3.22 -16.16
CA VAL A 20 -14.08 -4.64 -16.53
C VAL A 20 -14.19 -5.48 -15.25
N GLU A 21 -15.12 -6.43 -15.25
CA GLU A 21 -15.21 -7.46 -14.21
C GLU A 21 -14.85 -8.82 -14.81
N LEU A 22 -13.89 -9.50 -14.18
CA LEU A 22 -13.50 -10.85 -14.54
C LEU A 22 -14.42 -11.87 -13.85
N GLU A 23 -14.53 -13.08 -14.42
CA GLU A 23 -15.39 -14.15 -13.87
C GLU A 23 -14.98 -14.56 -12.44
N ASN A 24 -13.71 -14.38 -12.08
CA ASN A 24 -13.17 -14.64 -10.74
C ASN A 24 -13.43 -13.51 -9.72
N GLY A 25 -14.20 -12.48 -10.10
CA GLY A 25 -14.58 -11.35 -9.26
C GLY A 25 -13.55 -10.23 -9.18
N MET A 26 -12.43 -10.31 -9.90
CA MET A 26 -11.46 -9.22 -9.99
C MET A 26 -12.07 -8.02 -10.72
N THR A 27 -11.96 -6.84 -10.12
CA THR A 27 -12.38 -5.57 -10.73
C THR A 27 -11.16 -4.90 -11.36
N ILE A 28 -11.30 -4.49 -12.62
CA ILE A 28 -10.28 -3.81 -13.40
C ILE A 28 -10.84 -2.48 -13.93
N PHE A 29 -10.05 -1.42 -13.85
CA PHE A 29 -10.33 -0.14 -14.50
C PHE A 29 -9.27 0.13 -15.57
N LEU A 30 -9.70 0.44 -16.79
CA LEU A 30 -8.85 0.76 -17.93
C LEU A 30 -9.05 2.21 -18.33
N LEU A 31 -7.95 2.92 -18.53
CA LEU A 31 -7.96 4.28 -19.09
C LEU A 31 -6.88 4.40 -20.16
N GLU A 32 -7.28 4.25 -21.42
CA GLU A 32 -6.43 4.53 -22.57
C GLU A 32 -6.07 6.03 -22.61
N ASP A 33 -4.77 6.32 -22.65
CA ASP A 33 -4.21 7.66 -22.69
C ASP A 33 -2.89 7.65 -23.48
N SER A 34 -2.96 8.09 -24.74
CA SER A 34 -1.84 8.10 -25.67
C SER A 34 -0.98 9.39 -25.61
N GLU A 35 -1.09 10.23 -24.56
CA GLU A 35 -0.29 11.46 -24.45
C GLU A 35 1.20 11.18 -24.26
N LEU A 36 1.53 10.09 -23.57
CA LEU A 36 2.89 9.63 -23.32
C LEU A 36 3.00 8.13 -23.64
N PRO A 37 4.12 7.66 -24.23
CA PRO A 37 4.30 6.25 -24.59
C PRO A 37 4.65 5.39 -23.37
N GLN A 38 3.79 5.42 -22.36
CA GLN A 38 3.95 4.74 -21.08
C GLN A 38 2.67 4.01 -20.71
N VAL A 39 2.83 2.87 -20.04
CA VAL A 39 1.73 2.15 -19.41
C VAL A 39 2.04 2.00 -17.93
N ASN A 40 1.05 2.32 -17.11
CA ASN A 40 1.13 2.22 -15.66
C ASN A 40 0.00 1.34 -15.15
N ALA A 41 0.26 0.64 -14.05
CA ALA A 41 -0.78 -0.08 -13.35
C ALA A 41 -0.63 0.04 -11.84
N THR A 42 -1.75 0.04 -11.13
CA THR A 42 -1.80 -0.07 -9.67
C THR A 42 -2.83 -1.10 -9.28
N ALA A 43 -2.40 -2.15 -8.58
CA ALA A 43 -3.28 -3.06 -7.87
C ALA A 43 -3.43 -2.56 -6.43
N ARG A 44 -4.66 -2.41 -5.96
CA ARG A 44 -5.00 -2.11 -4.56
C ARG A 44 -5.54 -3.35 -3.90
N ILE A 45 -4.98 -3.73 -2.75
CA ILE A 45 -5.26 -5.01 -2.09
C ILE A 45 -5.89 -4.76 -0.71
N GLY A 46 -7.00 -5.43 -0.40
CA GLY A 46 -7.64 -5.41 0.93
C GLY A 46 -6.89 -6.23 1.98
N VAL A 47 -5.69 -5.80 2.36
CA VAL A 47 -4.78 -6.45 3.32
C VAL A 47 -4.12 -5.38 4.19
N GLY A 48 -3.37 -5.69 5.25
CA GLY A 48 -2.69 -4.66 6.02
C GLY A 48 -2.12 -5.15 7.35
N SER A 49 -1.26 -4.35 7.98
CA SER A 49 -0.71 -4.67 9.29
C SER A 49 -1.77 -4.77 10.38
N VAL A 50 -2.96 -4.18 10.19
CA VAL A 50 -4.06 -4.36 11.15
C VAL A 50 -4.54 -5.81 11.27
N TYR A 51 -4.23 -6.65 10.28
CA TYR A 51 -4.58 -8.08 10.26
C TYR A 51 -3.44 -8.99 10.74
N GLU A 52 -2.24 -8.44 11.02
CA GLU A 52 -1.11 -9.28 11.41
C GLU A 52 -1.18 -9.69 12.89
N PRO A 53 -0.70 -10.90 13.25
CA PRO A 53 -0.64 -11.32 14.65
C PRO A 53 0.24 -10.38 15.48
N ALA A 54 -0.19 -10.05 16.71
CA ALA A 54 0.51 -9.10 17.58
C ALA A 54 1.95 -9.52 17.92
N GLU A 55 2.21 -10.82 17.95
CA GLU A 55 3.53 -11.40 18.19
C GLU A 55 4.42 -11.45 16.95
N LYS A 56 3.88 -11.15 15.77
CA LYS A 56 4.59 -11.10 14.47
C LYS A 56 4.52 -9.70 13.83
N ARG A 57 4.37 -8.65 14.64
CA ARG A 57 4.37 -7.26 14.16
C ARG A 57 5.55 -6.97 13.23
N GLY A 58 5.24 -6.47 12.04
CA GLY A 58 6.17 -6.30 10.91
C GLY A 58 6.01 -7.34 9.80
N LEU A 59 5.17 -8.37 9.99
CA LEU A 59 4.87 -9.37 8.97
C LEU A 59 4.33 -8.74 7.69
N ALA A 60 3.36 -7.83 7.79
CA ALA A 60 2.71 -7.23 6.63
C ALA A 60 3.71 -6.44 5.78
N SER A 61 4.49 -5.53 6.38
CA SER A 61 5.46 -4.71 5.66
C SER A 61 6.62 -5.53 5.07
N ILE A 62 7.06 -6.58 5.78
CA ILE A 62 8.04 -7.54 5.26
C ILE A 62 7.45 -8.32 4.09
N THR A 63 6.21 -8.80 4.18
CA THR A 63 5.52 -9.49 3.08
C THR A 63 5.47 -8.60 1.85
N GLY A 64 4.97 -7.36 2.00
CA GLY A 64 4.91 -6.39 0.91
C GLY A 64 6.28 -6.11 0.28
N THR A 65 7.36 -6.02 1.07
CA THR A 65 8.72 -5.84 0.52
C THR A 65 9.21 -7.07 -0.24
N VAL A 66 8.94 -8.26 0.29
CA VAL A 66 9.49 -9.51 -0.23
C VAL A 66 8.65 -10.05 -1.40
N MET A 67 7.38 -9.66 -1.56
CA MET A 67 6.60 -9.96 -2.77
C MET A 67 7.37 -9.56 -4.05
N ARG A 68 7.88 -8.32 -4.10
CA ARG A 68 8.70 -7.85 -5.23
C ARG A 68 10.15 -8.32 -5.19
N THR A 69 10.80 -8.28 -4.02
CA THR A 69 12.25 -8.54 -3.94
C THR A 69 12.61 -10.02 -3.88
N GLY A 70 11.65 -10.88 -3.53
CA GLY A 70 11.80 -12.32 -3.32
C GLY A 70 11.76 -13.17 -4.59
N GLY A 71 11.59 -12.56 -5.76
CA GLY A 71 11.35 -13.27 -7.02
C GLY A 71 9.95 -13.86 -7.09
N THR A 72 9.67 -14.57 -8.18
CA THR A 72 8.40 -15.27 -8.44
C THR A 72 8.67 -16.76 -8.61
N GLU A 73 7.62 -17.57 -8.72
CA GLU A 73 7.76 -19.01 -9.00
C GLU A 73 8.57 -19.28 -10.29
N SER A 74 8.42 -18.43 -11.31
CA SER A 74 9.14 -18.58 -12.58
C SER A 74 10.49 -17.87 -12.62
N MET A 75 10.72 -16.88 -11.75
CA MET A 75 11.85 -15.97 -11.89
C MET A 75 12.61 -15.73 -10.57
N ALA A 76 13.91 -16.01 -10.60
CA ALA A 76 14.79 -15.71 -9.47
C ALA A 76 14.89 -14.19 -9.19
N PRO A 77 15.10 -13.76 -7.93
CA PRO A 77 15.16 -12.35 -7.54
C PRO A 77 16.05 -11.45 -8.42
N ASP A 78 17.27 -11.91 -8.71
CA ASP A 78 18.26 -11.12 -9.46
C ASP A 78 17.92 -11.04 -10.95
N SER A 79 17.34 -12.11 -11.51
CA SER A 79 16.86 -12.12 -12.90
C SER A 79 15.71 -11.15 -13.08
N LEU A 80 14.77 -11.11 -12.14
CA LEU A 80 13.65 -10.16 -12.15
C LEU A 80 14.13 -8.71 -12.14
N ASN A 81 15.06 -8.37 -11.25
CA ASN A 81 15.66 -7.04 -11.24
C ASN A 81 16.38 -6.72 -12.55
N THR A 82 17.17 -7.67 -13.07
CA THR A 82 17.93 -7.47 -14.32
C THR A 82 17.00 -7.20 -15.50
N VAL A 83 15.89 -7.93 -15.62
CA VAL A 83 14.92 -7.73 -16.70
C VAL A 83 14.34 -6.33 -16.64
N LEU A 84 13.83 -5.90 -15.47
CA LEU A 84 13.20 -4.60 -15.30
C LEU A 84 14.19 -3.44 -15.51
N GLU A 85 15.41 -3.54 -14.96
CA GLU A 85 16.45 -2.51 -15.10
C GLU A 85 16.88 -2.31 -16.55
N ASN A 86 17.03 -3.40 -17.33
CA ASN A 86 17.48 -3.33 -18.72
C ASN A 86 16.53 -2.55 -19.64
N ILE A 87 15.24 -2.51 -19.30
CA ILE A 87 14.20 -1.83 -20.07
C ILE A 87 13.66 -0.58 -19.36
N GLY A 88 14.28 -0.19 -18.23
CA GLY A 88 13.86 0.96 -17.44
C GLY A 88 12.46 0.84 -16.84
N ALA A 89 11.95 -0.37 -16.66
CA ALA A 89 10.65 -0.63 -16.07
C ALA A 89 10.73 -0.69 -14.54
N THR A 90 9.61 -0.38 -13.90
CA THR A 90 9.45 -0.45 -12.44
C THR A 90 8.29 -1.37 -12.11
N VAL A 91 8.51 -2.26 -11.14
CA VAL A 91 7.45 -2.96 -10.41
C VAL A 91 7.77 -2.78 -8.94
N GLU A 92 6.81 -2.41 -8.11
CA GLU A 92 7.02 -2.22 -6.67
C GLU A 92 5.82 -2.72 -5.88
N THR A 93 6.06 -3.23 -4.68
CA THR A 93 4.99 -3.72 -3.80
C THR A 93 5.16 -3.17 -2.39
N ASN A 94 4.03 -2.91 -1.73
CA ASN A 94 4.02 -2.47 -0.35
C ASN A 94 2.74 -2.94 0.34
N ILE A 95 2.83 -3.24 1.63
CA ILE A 95 1.66 -3.44 2.48
C ILE A 95 1.75 -2.45 3.64
N GLY A 96 0.75 -1.57 3.72
CA GLY A 96 0.61 -0.58 4.77
C GLY A 96 -0.35 -1.04 5.86
N GLU A 97 -0.95 -0.06 6.56
CA GLU A 97 -1.77 -0.32 7.74
C GLU A 97 -3.08 -1.05 7.43
N THR A 98 -3.89 -0.51 6.51
CA THR A 98 -5.22 -1.04 6.16
C THR A 98 -5.34 -1.48 4.70
N SER A 99 -4.23 -1.45 3.96
CA SER A 99 -4.23 -1.77 2.52
C SER A 99 -2.84 -2.12 2.01
N GLY A 100 -2.78 -2.97 0.98
CA GLY A 100 -1.59 -3.24 0.18
C GLY A 100 -1.66 -2.60 -1.21
N SER A 101 -0.54 -2.59 -1.91
CA SER A 101 -0.46 -2.16 -3.30
C SER A 101 0.65 -2.87 -4.06
N ALA A 102 0.42 -3.10 -5.34
CA ALA A 102 1.46 -3.34 -6.33
C ALA A 102 1.38 -2.25 -7.41
N TYR A 103 2.52 -1.73 -7.84
CA TYR A 103 2.64 -0.70 -8.87
C TYR A 103 3.51 -1.20 -10.00
N MET A 104 3.18 -0.80 -11.24
CA MET A 104 3.96 -1.04 -12.44
C MET A 104 4.07 0.26 -13.24
N SER A 105 5.24 0.50 -13.84
CA SER A 105 5.47 1.53 -14.85
C SER A 105 6.44 1.03 -15.91
N THR A 106 6.10 1.21 -17.19
CA THR A 106 6.95 0.81 -18.31
C THR A 106 6.64 1.64 -19.55
N LEU A 107 7.52 1.61 -20.55
CA LEU A 107 7.20 2.11 -21.89
C LEU A 107 6.17 1.19 -22.56
N ALA A 108 5.30 1.74 -23.42
CA ALA A 108 4.27 0.99 -24.14
C ALA A 108 4.86 -0.22 -24.89
N ASP A 109 5.99 -0.03 -25.57
CA ASP A 109 6.74 -1.08 -26.30
C ASP A 109 7.20 -2.27 -25.44
N HIS A 110 7.12 -2.17 -24.13
CA HIS A 110 7.58 -3.18 -23.17
C HIS A 110 6.45 -3.75 -22.30
N VAL A 111 5.20 -3.35 -22.51
CA VAL A 111 4.07 -3.78 -21.67
C VAL A 111 3.89 -5.29 -21.69
N ASP A 112 4.02 -5.93 -22.85
CA ASP A 112 3.91 -7.39 -23.01
C ASP A 112 5.00 -8.16 -22.25
N THR A 113 6.11 -7.51 -21.91
CA THR A 113 7.19 -8.10 -21.11
C THR A 113 6.97 -7.86 -19.62
N VAL A 114 6.51 -6.68 -19.22
CA VAL A 114 6.45 -6.26 -17.81
C VAL A 114 5.14 -6.67 -17.14
N LEU A 115 4.02 -6.64 -17.86
CA LEU A 115 2.71 -6.99 -17.30
C LEU A 115 2.65 -8.44 -16.77
N PRO A 116 3.22 -9.45 -17.45
CA PRO A 116 3.31 -10.80 -16.89
C PRO A 116 4.16 -10.86 -15.60
N ILE A 117 5.27 -10.11 -15.55
CA ILE A 117 6.11 -10.03 -14.34
C ILE A 117 5.33 -9.40 -13.19
N PHE A 118 4.59 -8.32 -13.47
CA PHE A 118 3.72 -7.68 -12.48
C PHE A 118 2.64 -8.65 -11.97
N ALA A 119 1.98 -9.39 -12.88
CA ALA A 119 0.98 -10.38 -12.53
C ALA A 119 1.57 -11.49 -11.65
N GLU A 120 2.74 -12.03 -11.99
CA GLU A 120 3.42 -13.04 -11.17
C GLU A 120 3.89 -12.51 -9.81
N VAL A 121 4.41 -11.28 -9.72
CA VAL A 121 4.79 -10.66 -8.44
C VAL A 121 3.58 -10.54 -7.52
N LEU A 122 2.40 -10.27 -8.08
CA LEU A 122 1.16 -10.17 -7.33
C LEU A 122 0.59 -11.54 -6.95
N ARG A 123 0.58 -12.50 -7.87
CA ARG A 123 -0.07 -13.82 -7.73
C ARG A 123 0.80 -14.88 -7.08
N GLN A 124 2.08 -14.92 -7.42
CA GLN A 124 2.99 -16.06 -7.18
C GLN A 124 4.40 -15.61 -6.72
N PRO A 125 4.51 -14.77 -5.68
CA PRO A 125 5.81 -14.42 -5.11
C PRO A 125 6.51 -15.63 -4.47
N ALA A 126 7.78 -15.87 -4.77
CA ALA A 126 8.52 -17.03 -4.26
C ALA A 126 9.00 -16.88 -2.81
N PHE A 127 9.02 -15.65 -2.31
CA PHE A 127 9.51 -15.28 -0.98
C PHE A 127 10.90 -15.87 -0.65
N ALA A 128 11.89 -15.67 -1.53
CA ALA A 128 13.23 -16.21 -1.33
C ALA A 128 13.79 -15.90 0.08
N GLU A 129 14.30 -16.93 0.77
CA GLU A 129 14.65 -16.86 2.20
C GLU A 129 15.72 -15.79 2.50
N ASP A 130 16.71 -15.64 1.62
CA ASP A 130 17.74 -14.62 1.76
C ASP A 130 17.15 -13.19 1.69
N ARG A 131 16.11 -12.98 0.89
CA ARG A 131 15.37 -11.72 0.78
C ARG A 131 14.50 -11.47 2.00
N VAL A 132 13.90 -12.51 2.58
CA VAL A 132 13.22 -12.42 3.89
C VAL A 132 14.19 -11.96 4.98
N GLN A 133 15.38 -12.56 5.07
CA GLN A 133 16.39 -12.16 6.07
C GLN A 133 16.88 -10.73 5.84
N GLN A 134 17.07 -10.31 4.58
CA GLN A 134 17.42 -8.92 4.25
C GLN A 134 16.32 -7.94 4.68
N ALA A 135 15.05 -8.23 4.37
CA ALA A 135 13.92 -7.40 4.78
C ALA A 135 13.81 -7.29 6.31
N LYS A 136 13.94 -8.41 7.04
CA LYS A 136 14.01 -8.41 8.51
C LYS A 136 15.14 -7.53 9.03
N SER A 137 16.33 -7.61 8.44
CA SER A 137 17.49 -6.79 8.82
C SER A 137 17.24 -5.30 8.60
N ARG A 138 16.58 -4.91 7.49
CA ARG A 138 16.18 -3.52 7.21
C ARG A 138 15.19 -3.01 8.26
N VAL A 139 14.16 -3.79 8.60
CA VAL A 139 13.20 -3.41 9.65
C VAL A 139 13.89 -3.24 11.00
N LYS A 140 14.73 -4.19 11.42
CA LYS A 140 15.51 -4.07 12.67
C LYS A 140 16.42 -2.85 12.69
N SER A 141 17.07 -2.55 11.57
CA SER A 141 17.90 -1.35 11.42
C SER A 141 17.09 -0.06 11.55
N GLY A 142 15.85 -0.05 11.04
CA GLY A 142 14.89 1.03 11.25
C GLY A 142 14.49 1.16 12.72
N ILE A 143 14.21 0.05 13.40
CA ILE A 143 13.89 0.03 14.83
C ILE A 143 15.03 0.62 15.66
N SER A 144 16.28 0.25 15.39
CA SER A 144 17.44 0.79 16.13
C SER A 144 17.62 2.30 16.00
N ARG A 145 17.17 2.90 14.89
CA ARG A 145 17.27 4.35 14.59
C ARG A 145 15.98 5.12 14.84
N ARG A 146 14.89 4.45 15.22
CA ARG A 146 13.54 5.05 15.29
C ARG A 146 13.40 6.19 16.30
N ASN A 147 14.37 6.35 17.20
CA ASN A 147 14.42 7.39 18.22
C ASN A 147 15.40 8.53 17.90
N ASP A 148 15.97 8.56 16.69
CA ASP A 148 16.82 9.65 16.22
C ASP A 148 15.97 10.88 15.87
N ASN A 149 14.76 10.66 15.34
CA ASN A 149 13.85 11.73 14.93
C ASN A 149 12.73 11.97 15.95
N ALA A 150 12.70 13.16 16.55
CA ALA A 150 11.69 13.52 17.56
C ALA A 150 10.25 13.51 17.02
N SER A 151 10.03 13.89 15.76
CA SER A 151 8.69 13.87 15.15
C SER A 151 8.16 12.44 14.97
N SER A 152 9.04 11.49 14.61
CA SER A 152 8.70 10.07 14.52
C SER A 152 8.34 9.47 15.87
N ILE A 153 9.06 9.84 16.94
CA ILE A 153 8.72 9.43 18.30
C ILE A 153 7.34 9.95 18.67
N VAL A 154 7.10 11.26 18.53
CA VAL A 154 5.82 11.87 18.91
C VAL A 154 4.67 11.26 18.12
N GLY A 155 4.85 10.94 16.84
CA GLY A 155 3.79 10.27 16.08
C GLY A 155 3.43 8.88 16.59
N ARG A 156 4.44 8.03 16.80
CA ARG A 156 4.24 6.68 17.32
C ARG A 156 3.60 6.67 18.71
N GLU A 157 4.09 7.51 19.62
CA GLU A 157 3.51 7.55 20.98
C GLU A 157 2.11 8.18 20.97
N PHE A 158 1.84 9.12 20.05
CA PHE A 158 0.50 9.69 19.88
C PHE A 158 -0.52 8.66 19.39
N GLU A 159 -0.17 7.78 18.45
CA GLU A 159 -1.04 6.69 17.99
C GLU A 159 -1.41 5.74 19.14
N LYS A 160 -0.44 5.38 20.01
CA LYS A 160 -0.71 4.57 21.21
C LYS A 160 -1.64 5.24 22.20
N VAL A 161 -1.50 6.56 22.38
CA VAL A 161 -2.41 7.33 23.24
C VAL A 161 -3.81 7.38 22.65
N LEU A 162 -3.93 7.52 21.32
CA LEU A 162 -5.23 7.60 20.65
C LEU A 162 -5.97 6.27 20.63
N TYR A 163 -5.30 5.19 20.22
CA TYR A 163 -5.94 3.91 19.96
C TYR A 163 -5.71 2.86 21.06
N GLY A 164 -4.81 3.12 22.01
CA GLY A 164 -4.33 2.12 22.96
C GLY A 164 -3.16 1.31 22.41
N GLU A 165 -2.21 0.93 23.27
CA GLU A 165 -0.96 0.25 22.88
C GLU A 165 -1.19 -1.11 22.20
N ASP A 166 -2.28 -1.79 22.58
CA ASP A 166 -2.65 -3.09 22.03
C ASP A 166 -3.52 -2.97 20.77
N SER A 167 -3.88 -1.78 20.30
CA SER A 167 -4.71 -1.64 19.10
C SER A 167 -3.94 -1.96 17.82
N PRO A 168 -4.56 -2.65 16.84
CA PRO A 168 -3.97 -2.87 15.52
C PRO A 168 -3.46 -1.60 14.82
N TYR A 169 -4.03 -0.42 15.16
CA TYR A 169 -3.67 0.90 14.61
C TYR A 169 -2.53 1.62 15.35
N ALA A 170 -2.00 1.06 16.43
CA ALA A 170 -0.91 1.65 17.21
C ALA A 170 0.26 0.69 17.44
N ARG A 171 0.06 -0.58 17.12
CA ARG A 171 1.07 -1.63 17.22
C ARG A 171 2.23 -1.34 16.27
N THR A 172 3.44 -1.22 16.82
CA THR A 172 4.67 -1.11 16.01
C THR A 172 5.52 -2.38 16.07
N PRO A 173 6.29 -2.69 15.01
CA PRO A 173 7.29 -3.76 15.05
C PRO A 173 8.34 -3.53 16.14
N GLU A 174 8.71 -4.62 16.81
CA GLU A 174 9.80 -4.69 17.78
C GLU A 174 10.81 -5.76 17.35
N LEU A 175 12.05 -5.68 17.83
CA LEU A 175 13.09 -6.65 17.44
C LEU A 175 12.62 -8.10 17.63
N TYR A 176 11.96 -8.37 18.76
CA TYR A 176 11.47 -9.71 19.10
C TYR A 176 10.28 -10.16 18.25
N THR A 177 9.44 -9.25 17.74
CA THR A 177 8.32 -9.63 16.85
C THR A 177 8.84 -9.90 15.45
N VAL A 178 9.75 -9.05 14.96
CA VAL A 178 10.41 -9.25 13.66
C VAL A 178 11.21 -10.55 13.66
N ASP A 179 11.86 -10.91 14.77
CA ASP A 179 12.56 -12.19 14.90
C ASP A 179 11.66 -13.40 14.72
N ARG A 180 10.39 -13.31 15.14
CA ARG A 180 9.40 -14.38 15.05
C ARG A 180 8.83 -14.58 13.65
N VAL A 181 8.93 -13.57 12.77
CA VAL A 181 8.50 -13.67 11.37
C VAL A 181 9.36 -14.68 10.61
N ARG A 182 8.73 -15.66 10.00
CA ARG A 182 9.33 -16.71 9.16
C ARG A 182 8.82 -16.58 7.73
N ARG A 183 9.55 -17.12 6.75
CA ARG A 183 9.10 -17.16 5.35
C ARG A 183 7.70 -17.74 5.18
N GLN A 184 7.38 -18.84 5.88
CA GLN A 184 6.05 -19.44 5.82
C GLN A 184 4.96 -18.47 6.27
N ASP A 185 5.25 -17.58 7.22
CA ASP A 185 4.27 -16.59 7.67
C ASP A 185 3.93 -15.58 6.55
N LEU A 186 4.89 -15.25 5.68
CA LEU A 186 4.67 -14.37 4.53
C LEU A 186 3.81 -15.07 3.47
N VAL A 187 4.11 -16.35 3.21
CA VAL A 187 3.33 -17.20 2.29
C VAL A 187 1.90 -17.30 2.79
N ASP A 188 1.70 -17.71 4.05
CA ASP A 188 0.37 -17.85 4.65
C ASP A 188 -0.39 -16.51 4.65
N PHE A 189 0.30 -15.39 4.92
CA PHE A 189 -0.32 -14.06 4.91
C PHE A 189 -0.70 -13.59 3.50
N HIS A 190 0.10 -13.92 2.48
CA HIS A 190 -0.24 -13.66 1.08
C HIS A 190 -1.42 -14.53 0.64
N ASP A 191 -1.35 -15.84 0.87
CA ASP A 191 -2.39 -16.82 0.54
C ASP A 191 -3.72 -16.55 1.25
N GLN A 192 -3.70 -15.86 2.39
CA GLN A 192 -4.91 -15.53 3.15
C GLN A 192 -5.63 -14.28 2.61
N TYR A 193 -4.92 -13.34 1.98
CA TYR A 193 -5.47 -12.01 1.69
C TYR A 193 -5.32 -11.56 0.24
N VAL A 194 -4.42 -12.14 -0.55
CA VAL A 194 -4.15 -11.69 -1.92
C VAL A 194 -4.91 -12.59 -2.89
N HIS A 195 -6.12 -12.17 -3.22
CA HIS A 195 -7.07 -12.89 -4.07
C HIS A 195 -7.69 -11.96 -5.11
N PRO A 196 -8.16 -12.47 -6.27
CA PRO A 196 -8.74 -11.65 -7.34
C PRO A 196 -9.88 -10.76 -6.85
N ASN A 197 -10.81 -11.30 -6.06
CA ASN A 197 -11.95 -10.57 -5.50
C ASN A 197 -11.60 -9.64 -4.31
N ASN A 198 -10.33 -9.59 -3.90
CA ASN A 198 -9.79 -8.64 -2.92
C ASN A 198 -8.82 -7.63 -3.53
N VAL A 199 -8.72 -7.61 -4.87
CA VAL A 199 -7.86 -6.71 -5.62
C VAL A 199 -8.69 -5.88 -6.58
N ILE A 200 -8.42 -4.57 -6.59
CA ILE A 200 -8.85 -3.66 -7.65
C ILE A 200 -7.61 -3.27 -8.44
N LEU A 201 -7.60 -3.56 -9.74
CA LEU A 201 -6.53 -3.17 -10.64
C LEU A 201 -6.96 -1.95 -11.45
N SER A 202 -6.09 -0.96 -11.56
CA SER A 202 -6.24 0.17 -12.47
C SER A 202 -5.06 0.19 -13.42
N VAL A 203 -5.31 0.28 -14.72
CA VAL A 203 -4.29 0.35 -15.79
C VAL A 203 -4.57 1.59 -16.63
N TRP A 204 -3.54 2.41 -16.85
CA TRP A 204 -3.68 3.63 -17.65
C TRP A 204 -2.43 3.93 -18.48
N GLY A 205 -2.62 4.56 -19.62
CA GLY A 205 -1.54 4.95 -20.54
C GLY A 205 -1.76 4.50 -21.98
N ASP A 206 -0.67 4.45 -22.75
CA ASP A 206 -0.68 4.26 -24.21
C ASP A 206 -0.84 2.78 -24.57
N PHE A 207 -2.09 2.35 -24.76
CA PHE A 207 -2.48 1.01 -25.19
C PHE A 207 -3.88 1.06 -25.83
N ASP A 208 -4.23 0.04 -26.63
CA ASP A 208 -5.60 -0.17 -27.10
C ASP A 208 -6.42 -0.90 -26.02
N ALA A 209 -7.55 -0.32 -25.60
CA ALA A 209 -8.33 -0.83 -24.48
C ALA A 209 -8.80 -2.29 -24.65
N ASP A 210 -9.31 -2.66 -25.83
CA ASP A 210 -9.78 -4.02 -26.14
C ASP A 210 -8.63 -5.06 -26.03
N GLN A 211 -7.46 -4.75 -26.59
CA GLN A 211 -6.28 -5.62 -26.51
C GLN A 211 -5.72 -5.73 -25.08
N MET A 212 -5.74 -4.62 -24.33
CA MET A 212 -5.31 -4.62 -22.93
C MET A 212 -6.26 -5.46 -22.07
N GLU A 213 -7.58 -5.34 -22.27
CA GLU A 213 -8.56 -6.19 -21.60
C GLU A 213 -8.28 -7.67 -21.87
N GLN A 214 -8.07 -8.05 -23.14
CA GLN A 214 -7.76 -9.43 -23.49
C GLN A 214 -6.50 -9.92 -22.76
N THR A 215 -5.42 -9.14 -22.79
CA THR A 215 -4.17 -9.48 -22.11
C THR A 215 -4.40 -9.65 -20.60
N LEU A 216 -5.18 -8.78 -19.97
CA LEU A 216 -5.47 -8.88 -18.54
C LEU A 216 -6.35 -10.09 -18.20
N ARG A 217 -7.28 -10.47 -19.07
CA ARG A 217 -8.04 -11.73 -18.94
C ARG A 217 -7.12 -12.95 -19.03
N GLU A 218 -6.13 -12.92 -19.92
CA GLU A 218 -5.13 -13.99 -20.02
C GLU A 218 -4.22 -14.05 -18.78
N GLN A 219 -3.84 -12.89 -18.22
CA GLN A 219 -2.95 -12.80 -17.06
C GLN A 219 -3.63 -13.03 -15.71
N PHE A 220 -4.94 -12.82 -15.58
CA PHE A 220 -5.64 -12.91 -14.29
C PHE A 220 -6.88 -13.79 -14.31
N GLY A 221 -7.38 -14.22 -15.47
CA GLY A 221 -8.65 -14.95 -15.57
C GLY A 221 -8.64 -16.34 -14.95
N ASP A 222 -7.47 -16.97 -14.85
CA ASP A 222 -7.27 -18.27 -14.19
C ASP A 222 -6.93 -18.15 -12.69
N TRP A 223 -6.87 -16.93 -12.15
CA TRP A 223 -6.56 -16.72 -10.75
C TRP A 223 -7.79 -17.04 -9.89
N GLU A 224 -7.68 -18.02 -8.98
CA GLU A 224 -8.77 -18.46 -8.13
C GLU A 224 -8.65 -17.90 -6.70
N ALA A 225 -9.80 -17.59 -6.09
CA ALA A 225 -9.94 -17.37 -4.65
C ALA A 225 -10.57 -18.60 -3.99
N PRO A 226 -10.30 -18.88 -2.71
CA PRO A 226 -11.07 -19.86 -1.95
C PRO A 226 -12.57 -19.52 -2.01
N ALA A 227 -13.43 -20.54 -2.19
CA ALA A 227 -14.87 -20.34 -2.40
C ALA A 227 -15.56 -19.55 -1.28
N ASP A 228 -15.08 -19.69 -0.05
CA ASP A 228 -15.62 -19.01 1.14
C ASP A 228 -14.84 -17.74 1.52
N PHE A 229 -13.96 -17.24 0.65
CA PHE A 229 -13.20 -16.02 0.93
C PHE A 229 -14.06 -14.77 0.77
N GLU A 230 -14.14 -13.98 1.83
CA GLU A 230 -14.76 -12.66 1.85
C GLU A 230 -13.69 -11.58 2.10
N PRO A 231 -13.65 -10.49 1.31
CA PRO A 231 -12.73 -9.38 1.56
C PRO A 231 -12.84 -8.85 3.01
N PRO A 232 -11.71 -8.76 3.74
CA PRO A 232 -11.75 -8.39 5.15
C PRO A 232 -12.10 -6.92 5.32
N THR A 233 -12.89 -6.62 6.35
CA THR A 233 -13.12 -5.25 6.81
C THR A 233 -12.12 -4.94 7.93
N PRO A 234 -11.42 -3.79 7.89
CA PRO A 234 -10.51 -3.41 8.96
C PRO A 234 -11.24 -3.37 10.31
N PRO A 235 -10.59 -3.76 11.41
CA PRO A 235 -11.21 -3.73 12.73
C PRO A 235 -11.64 -2.31 13.09
N GLU A 236 -12.81 -2.10 13.66
CA GLU A 236 -13.18 -0.76 14.12
C GLU A 236 -12.26 -0.34 15.30
N PRO A 237 -11.74 0.89 15.31
CA PRO A 237 -10.89 1.35 16.41
C PRO A 237 -11.73 1.50 17.69
N ASP A 238 -11.37 0.75 18.72
CA ASP A 238 -11.93 0.88 20.08
C ASP A 238 -11.18 1.98 20.84
N ALA A 239 -11.44 3.23 20.46
CA ALA A 239 -10.72 4.40 20.96
C ALA A 239 -11.62 5.33 21.78
N GLU A 240 -11.32 5.49 23.07
CA GLU A 240 -12.05 6.42 23.93
C GLU A 240 -11.54 7.85 23.76
N ARG A 241 -12.46 8.83 23.74
CA ARG A 241 -12.10 10.26 23.82
C ARG A 241 -11.75 10.63 25.26
N ALA A 242 -10.59 10.17 25.72
CA ALA A 242 -10.03 10.52 27.02
C ALA A 242 -9.11 11.75 26.92
N HIS A 243 -9.31 12.73 27.81
CA HIS A 243 -8.37 13.84 27.93
C HIS A 243 -7.11 13.39 28.66
N SER A 244 -5.95 13.54 28.03
CA SER A 244 -4.65 13.30 28.65
C SER A 244 -3.57 14.23 28.12
N VAL A 245 -2.55 14.46 28.95
CA VAL A 245 -1.32 15.15 28.55
C VAL A 245 -0.17 14.20 28.80
N ASN A 246 0.50 13.78 27.74
CA ASN A 246 1.58 12.80 27.79
C ASN A 246 2.91 13.47 27.41
N PHE A 247 3.98 13.07 28.08
CA PHE A 247 5.31 13.64 27.87
C PHE A 247 6.32 12.54 27.58
N VAL A 248 7.02 12.67 26.45
CA VAL A 248 8.11 11.77 26.06
C VAL A 248 9.42 12.53 26.17
N GLN A 249 10.28 12.11 27.09
CA GLN A 249 11.54 12.79 27.33
C GLN A 249 12.57 12.45 26.24
N LYS A 250 13.04 13.45 25.51
CA LYS A 250 14.22 13.40 24.65
C LYS A 250 15.10 14.60 24.97
N SER A 251 16.27 14.38 25.57
CA SER A 251 17.12 15.45 26.10
C SER A 251 18.11 16.02 25.08
N ASP A 252 18.30 15.34 23.96
CA ASP A 252 19.25 15.66 22.90
C ASP A 252 18.60 16.43 21.73
N VAL A 253 17.58 17.26 22.00
CA VAL A 253 16.89 18.09 20.99
C VAL A 253 16.76 19.54 21.43
N ASN A 254 16.83 20.46 20.47
CA ASN A 254 16.76 21.90 20.71
C ASN A 254 15.33 22.47 20.61
N GLN A 255 14.36 21.65 20.18
CA GLN A 255 12.97 22.05 19.98
C GLN A 255 12.03 20.94 20.45
N SER A 256 10.96 21.33 21.14
CA SER A 256 9.86 20.43 21.46
C SER A 256 9.01 20.14 20.23
N LYS A 257 8.49 18.91 20.14
CA LYS A 257 7.47 18.51 19.16
C LYS A 257 6.17 18.22 19.91
N ILE A 258 5.08 18.85 19.49
CA ILE A 258 3.77 18.75 20.14
C ILE A 258 2.77 18.23 19.11
N ARG A 259 1.99 17.20 19.47
CA ARG A 259 0.82 16.75 18.73
C ARG A 259 -0.41 16.84 19.63
N MET A 260 -1.52 17.27 19.04
CA MET A 260 -2.84 17.34 19.68
C MET A 260 -3.86 16.77 18.71
N GLY A 261 -4.83 16.01 19.24
CA GLY A 261 -5.92 15.46 18.45
C GLY A 261 -6.74 14.48 19.28
N HIS A 262 -7.74 13.88 18.65
CA HIS A 262 -8.64 12.91 19.26
C HIS A 262 -9.08 11.90 18.20
N PRO A 263 -9.62 10.73 18.59
CA PRO A 263 -10.28 9.83 17.65
C PRO A 263 -11.43 10.53 16.94
N GLY A 264 -11.43 10.48 15.61
CA GLY A 264 -12.52 10.97 14.76
C GLY A 264 -13.45 9.83 14.34
N GLU A 265 -14.72 10.15 14.09
CA GLU A 265 -15.72 9.20 13.56
C GLU A 265 -15.86 9.30 12.02
N LEU A 266 -14.99 10.10 11.39
CA LEU A 266 -15.01 10.34 9.96
C LEU A 266 -14.35 9.18 9.22
N THR A 267 -15.08 8.63 8.25
CA THR A 267 -14.55 7.69 7.27
C THR A 267 -14.48 8.38 5.91
N ARG A 268 -13.80 7.77 4.94
CA ARG A 268 -13.82 8.26 3.54
C ARG A 268 -15.21 8.27 2.90
N ARG A 269 -16.20 7.62 3.53
CA ARG A 269 -17.60 7.57 3.08
C ARG A 269 -18.49 8.58 3.81
N SER A 270 -17.97 9.29 4.80
CA SER A 270 -18.75 10.30 5.53
C SER A 270 -19.00 11.51 4.63
N ASP A 271 -20.24 12.03 4.64
CA ASP A 271 -20.64 13.20 3.84
C ASP A 271 -19.75 14.43 4.11
N ASP A 272 -19.34 14.58 5.38
CA ASP A 272 -18.48 15.69 5.83
C ASP A 272 -16.99 15.50 5.51
N TYR A 273 -16.57 14.36 4.92
CA TYR A 273 -15.15 14.05 4.70
C TYR A 273 -14.44 15.15 3.91
N ALA A 274 -15.01 15.57 2.78
CA ALA A 274 -14.43 16.63 1.94
C ALA A 274 -14.33 17.97 2.69
N SER A 275 -15.40 18.34 3.40
CA SER A 275 -15.46 19.57 4.19
C SER A 275 -14.38 19.61 5.28
N VAL A 276 -14.16 18.48 5.95
CA VAL A 276 -13.14 18.36 7.01
C VAL A 276 -11.71 18.36 6.45
N GLN A 277 -11.48 17.75 5.28
CA GLN A 277 -10.19 17.87 4.59
C GLN A 277 -9.89 19.32 4.21
N MET A 278 -10.88 20.05 3.67
CA MET A 278 -10.71 21.48 3.37
C MET A 278 -10.45 22.32 4.62
N MET A 279 -11.18 22.06 5.71
CA MET A 279 -10.93 22.72 7.00
C MET A 279 -9.49 22.49 7.45
N ASN A 280 -9.00 21.24 7.35
CA ASN A 280 -7.64 20.90 7.73
C ASN A 280 -6.61 21.66 6.87
N GLU A 281 -6.76 21.67 5.55
CA GLU A 281 -5.88 22.40 4.62
C GLU A 281 -5.75 23.89 4.99
N VAL A 282 -6.88 24.55 5.24
CA VAL A 282 -6.92 25.98 5.62
C VAL A 282 -6.22 26.22 6.95
N LEU A 283 -6.32 25.28 7.90
CA LEU A 283 -5.74 25.42 9.24
C LEU A 283 -4.27 24.97 9.32
N SER A 284 -3.84 24.03 8.49
CA SER A 284 -2.46 23.52 8.45
C SER A 284 -1.53 24.37 7.59
N GLY A 285 -2.09 25.22 6.72
CA GLY A 285 -1.34 26.16 5.89
C GLY A 285 -0.90 25.62 4.53
N GLY A 286 -1.51 24.52 4.05
CA GLY A 286 -1.07 23.75 2.89
C GLY A 286 0.09 22.80 3.16
#